data_AF-A0A381Y813-F1
#
_entry.id   AF-A0A381Y813-F1
#
_cell.length_a   1.000
_cell.length_b   1.000
_cell.length_c   1.000
_cell.angle_alpha   90.00
_cell.angle_beta   90.00
_cell.angle_gamma   90.00
#
_symmetry.space_group_name_H-M   'P 1'
#
loop_
_entity.id
_entity.type
_entity.pdbx_description
1 polymer ?
#
loop_
_entity_poly.entity_id
_entity_poly.type
_entity_poly.pdbx_seq_one_letter_code
_entity_poly.pdbx_strand_id
1 'polypeptide(L)'
;MFSWWKIFSIFSFLALGLLLPSSLWAGDDGYAKKIINSQCKGCHRFEGKPKSKFELKAPDLMWGGVKYQRPWLIRRLLGQEENLYPNGYRWDKLRLSLKHMILTIEEAKVVAD
;
A
#
# COMPACT_ATOMS: atom_id res chain seq x y z
N MET A 1 53.51 24.05 14.50
CA MET A 1 52.19 24.73 14.45
C MET A 1 51.19 23.77 13.83
N PHE A 2 50.37 23.10 14.66
CA PHE A 2 49.32 22.21 14.18
C PHE A 2 48.19 23.05 13.57
N SER A 3 47.93 22.84 12.27
CA SER A 3 46.89 23.55 11.53
C SER A 3 45.50 23.05 11.96
N TRP A 4 44.95 23.69 13.00
CA TRP A 4 43.63 23.40 13.57
C TRP A 4 42.47 23.71 12.60
N TRP A 5 42.76 24.41 11.49
CA TRP A 5 41.78 24.85 10.51
C TRP A 5 41.18 23.71 9.65
N LYS A 6 41.96 22.65 9.38
CA LYS A 6 41.47 21.52 8.58
C LYS A 6 40.46 20.65 9.34
N ILE A 7 40.58 20.58 10.68
CA ILE A 7 39.68 19.79 11.54
C ILE A 7 38.32 20.49 11.67
N PHE A 8 38.32 21.82 11.85
CA PHE A 8 37.08 22.61 11.88
C PHE A 8 36.29 22.55 10.56
N SER A 9 36.98 22.52 9.43
CA SER A 9 36.34 22.44 8.10
C SER A 9 35.60 21.11 7.88
N ILE A 10 36.20 19.98 8.27
CA ILE A 10 35.57 18.65 8.12
C ILE A 10 34.34 18.48 9.02
N PHE A 11 34.38 18.99 10.26
CA PHE A 11 33.23 18.97 11.16
C PHE A 11 32.09 19.86 10.67
N SER A 12 32.40 20.98 10.00
CA SER A 12 31.39 21.89 9.45
C SER A 12 30.61 21.31 8.27
N PHE A 13 31.23 20.46 7.43
CA PHE A 13 30.51 19.78 6.34
C PHE A 13 29.63 18.63 6.84
N LEU A 14 30.03 17.92 7.90
CA LEU A 14 29.22 16.83 8.47
C LEU A 14 27.94 17.37 9.15
N ALA A 15 28.04 18.51 9.83
CA ALA A 15 26.91 19.15 10.49
C ALA A 15 25.86 19.68 9.48
N LEU A 16 26.29 20.08 8.28
CA LEU A 16 25.40 20.58 7.23
C LEU A 16 24.54 19.47 6.58
N GLY A 17 25.04 18.23 6.54
CA GLY A 17 24.29 17.07 6.04
C GLY A 17 23.16 16.60 6.97
N LEU A 18 23.26 16.85 8.27
CA LEU A 18 22.25 16.52 9.29
C LEU A 18 21.06 17.49 9.32
N LEU A 19 21.17 18.64 8.65
CA LEU A 19 20.11 19.64 8.52
C LEU A 19 19.30 19.46 7.23
N LEU A 20 19.66 18.50 6.37
CA LEU A 20 18.86 18.15 5.20
C LEU A 20 17.55 17.50 5.68
N PRO A 21 16.38 18.07 5.37
CA PRO A 21 15.12 17.52 5.83
C PRO A 21 14.92 16.13 5.22
N SER A 22 14.67 15.14 6.06
CA SER A 22 14.33 13.76 5.71
C SER A 22 12.96 13.62 5.01
N SER A 23 12.34 14.73 4.62
CA SER A 23 11.00 14.80 4.02
C SER A 23 10.92 14.29 2.58
N LEU A 24 12.05 13.98 1.92
CA LEU A 24 12.06 13.38 0.59
C LEU A 24 11.68 11.88 0.57
N TRP A 25 11.47 11.28 1.75
CA TRP A 25 11.15 9.87 1.92
C TRP A 25 9.80 9.66 2.65
N ALA A 26 8.93 10.67 2.68
CA ALA A 26 7.54 10.45 3.05
C ALA A 26 6.85 9.78 1.85
N GLY A 27 6.37 8.55 2.04
CA GLY A 27 5.61 7.82 1.02
C GLY A 27 4.39 8.62 0.54
N ASP A 28 3.90 8.31 -0.66
CA ASP A 28 2.71 8.95 -1.24
C ASP A 28 1.41 8.41 -0.60
N ASP A 29 1.36 8.43 0.73
CA ASP A 29 0.24 7.93 1.54
C ASP A 29 -1.05 8.68 1.20
N GLY A 30 -0.92 9.94 0.77
CA GLY A 30 -2.02 10.78 0.32
C GLY A 30 -2.67 10.27 -0.96
N TYR A 31 -1.87 9.91 -1.97
CA TYR A 31 -2.38 9.36 -3.22
C TYR A 31 -2.91 7.93 -3.03
N ALA A 32 -2.21 7.08 -2.28
CA ALA A 32 -2.68 5.74 -1.91
C ALA A 32 -4.07 5.81 -1.27
N LYS A 33 -4.25 6.69 -0.29
CA LYS A 33 -5.53 6.92 0.39
C LYS A 33 -6.62 7.38 -0.58
N LYS A 34 -6.29 8.22 -1.57
CA LYS A 34 -7.24 8.68 -2.59
C LYS A 34 -7.71 7.51 -3.47
N ILE A 35 -6.80 6.65 -3.93
CA ILE A 35 -7.14 5.46 -4.71
C ILE A 35 -8.00 4.50 -3.88
N ILE A 36 -7.58 4.18 -2.65
CA ILE A 36 -8.33 3.29 -1.76
C ILE A 36 -9.76 3.78 -1.54
N ASN A 37 -9.94 5.08 -1.29
CA ASN A 37 -11.26 5.66 -1.03
C ASN A 37 -12.15 5.68 -2.27
N SER A 38 -11.59 5.94 -3.45
CA SER A 38 -12.37 6.10 -4.68
C SER A 38 -12.64 4.79 -5.41
N GLN A 39 -11.73 3.82 -5.31
CA GLN A 39 -11.74 2.60 -6.14
C GLN A 39 -11.94 1.32 -5.31
N CYS A 40 -11.30 1.20 -4.14
CA CYS A 40 -11.32 -0.06 -3.38
C CYS A 40 -12.51 -0.17 -2.40
N LYS A 41 -12.89 0.95 -1.76
CA LYS A 41 -13.93 0.98 -0.73
C LYS A 41 -15.35 0.64 -1.21
N GLY A 42 -15.58 0.59 -2.53
CA GLY A 42 -16.87 0.14 -3.09
C GLY A 42 -17.18 -1.33 -2.80
N CYS A 43 -16.15 -2.16 -2.62
CA CYS A 43 -16.27 -3.58 -2.30
C CYS A 43 -15.60 -3.95 -0.98
N HIS A 44 -14.43 -3.38 -0.70
CA HIS A 44 -13.63 -3.68 0.47
C HIS A 44 -13.95 -2.77 1.64
N ARG A 45 -13.86 -3.33 2.84
CA ARG A 45 -13.87 -2.57 4.10
C ARG A 45 -12.43 -2.39 4.58
N PHE A 46 -12.24 -1.37 5.40
CA PHE A 46 -10.98 -1.06 6.08
C PHE A 46 -11.33 -0.65 7.51
N GLU A 47 -12.01 -1.54 8.24
CA GLU A 47 -12.54 -1.25 9.57
C GLU A 47 -11.91 -2.13 10.66
N GLY A 48 -11.42 -3.31 10.28
CA GLY A 48 -10.87 -4.28 11.24
C GLY A 48 -11.92 -4.91 12.13
N LYS A 49 -13.20 -4.80 11.75
CA LYS A 49 -14.34 -5.31 12.51
C LYS A 49 -14.93 -6.54 11.83
N PRO A 50 -15.00 -7.69 12.52
CA PRO A 50 -15.56 -8.90 11.94
C PRO A 50 -17.02 -8.67 11.53
N LYS A 51 -17.40 -9.26 10.40
CA LYS A 51 -18.78 -9.34 9.91
C LYS A 51 -19.02 -10.71 9.29
N SER A 52 -20.28 -11.10 9.22
CA SER A 52 -20.69 -12.33 8.55
C SER A 52 -20.28 -12.33 7.08
N LYS A 53 -19.71 -13.44 6.61
CA LYS A 53 -19.34 -13.63 5.20
C LYS A 53 -20.53 -13.39 4.25
N PHE A 54 -21.74 -13.74 4.70
CA PHE A 54 -22.99 -13.58 3.95
C PHE A 54 -23.46 -12.12 3.82
N GLU A 55 -22.77 -11.17 4.44
CA GLU A 55 -23.06 -9.73 4.31
C GLU A 55 -21.98 -8.99 3.50
N LEU A 56 -20.85 -9.66 3.24
CA LEU A 56 -19.66 -9.04 2.67
C LEU A 56 -19.58 -9.26 1.17
N LYS A 57 -19.24 -8.22 0.41
CA LYS A 57 -18.93 -8.33 -1.04
C LYS A 57 -17.49 -8.80 -1.28
N ALA A 58 -16.59 -8.44 -0.38
CA ALA A 58 -15.16 -8.72 -0.43
C ALA A 58 -14.59 -8.73 1.02
N PRO A 59 -13.37 -9.26 1.26
CA PRO A 59 -12.76 -9.25 2.58
C PRO A 59 -12.47 -7.83 3.09
N ASP A 60 -12.46 -7.67 4.42
CA ASP A 60 -11.92 -6.46 5.07
C ASP A 60 -10.40 -6.47 4.95
N LEU A 61 -9.84 -5.38 4.44
CA LEU A 61 -8.42 -5.19 4.17
C LEU A 61 -7.71 -4.36 5.24
N MET A 62 -8.37 -4.05 6.37
CA MET A 62 -7.65 -3.59 7.54
C MET A 62 -6.59 -4.64 7.89
N TRP A 63 -5.32 -4.21 7.95
CA TRP A 63 -4.13 -5.07 8.09
C TRP A 63 -3.72 -5.86 6.84
N GLY A 64 -4.18 -5.49 5.65
CA GLY A 64 -3.78 -6.14 4.39
C GLY A 64 -2.27 -6.10 4.13
N GLY A 65 -1.62 -4.98 4.43
CA GLY A 65 -0.19 -4.76 4.17
C GLY A 65 0.75 -5.73 4.91
N VAL A 66 0.35 -6.28 6.07
CA VAL A 66 1.15 -7.28 6.79
C VAL A 66 0.78 -8.72 6.46
N LYS A 67 -0.36 -8.94 5.78
CA LYS A 67 -0.88 -10.27 5.44
C LYS A 67 -0.41 -10.76 4.08
N TYR A 68 -0.21 -9.84 3.15
CA TYR A 68 0.12 -10.17 1.77
C TYR A 68 1.57 -9.83 1.46
N GLN A 69 2.23 -10.75 0.75
CA GLN A 69 3.56 -10.48 0.19
C GLN A 69 3.43 -9.39 -0.86
N ARG A 70 4.16 -8.27 -0.69
CA ARG A 70 4.09 -7.11 -1.60
C ARG A 70 4.19 -7.48 -3.09
N PRO A 71 5.14 -8.34 -3.53
CA PRO A 71 5.22 -8.73 -4.95
C PRO A 71 3.96 -9.45 -5.45
N TRP A 72 3.36 -10.29 -4.60
CA TRP A 72 2.10 -10.96 -4.94
C TRP A 72 0.94 -9.96 -5.02
N LEU A 73 0.86 -9.02 -4.07
CA LEU A 73 -0.21 -8.01 -4.06
C LEU A 73 -0.16 -7.13 -5.31
N ILE A 74 1.02 -6.70 -5.75
CA ILE A 74 1.18 -5.93 -6.99
C ILE A 74 0.67 -6.72 -8.19
N ARG A 75 1.10 -7.99 -8.37
CA ARG A 75 0.60 -8.85 -9.46
C ARG A 75 -0.91 -9.04 -9.38
N ARG A 76 -1.45 -9.17 -8.18
CA ARG A 76 -2.89 -9.30 -7.95
C ARG A 76 -3.67 -8.04 -8.33
N LEU A 77 -3.14 -6.85 -8.07
CA LEU A 77 -3.72 -5.57 -8.47
C LEU A 77 -3.58 -5.32 -9.99
N LEU A 78 -2.59 -5.93 -10.63
CA LEU A 78 -2.40 -5.94 -12.09
C LEU A 78 -3.26 -6.99 -12.81
N GLY A 79 -4.07 -7.78 -12.09
CA GLY A 79 -4.90 -8.84 -12.68
C GLY A 79 -4.12 -10.07 -13.16
N GLN A 80 -2.87 -10.23 -12.71
CA GLN A 80 -1.99 -11.35 -13.07
C GLN A 80 -2.14 -12.57 -12.13
N GLU A 81 -2.95 -12.44 -11.08
CA GLU A 81 -3.22 -13.49 -10.10
C GLU A 81 -4.73 -13.77 -10.09
N GLU A 82 -5.09 -15.02 -9.82
CA GLU A 82 -6.49 -15.43 -9.71
C GLU A 82 -7.18 -14.79 -8.49
N ASN A 83 -8.51 -14.85 -8.48
CA ASN A 83 -9.28 -14.49 -7.30
C ASN A 83 -9.00 -15.48 -6.17
N LEU A 84 -8.56 -14.97 -5.00
CA LEU A 84 -8.37 -15.79 -3.78
C LEU A 84 -9.63 -16.57 -3.40
N TYR A 85 -10.80 -16.03 -3.74
CA TYR A 85 -12.09 -16.71 -3.65
C TYR A 85 -12.68 -16.85 -5.06
N PRO A 86 -12.48 -18.00 -5.73
CA PRO A 86 -12.90 -18.20 -7.11
C PRO A 86 -14.40 -17.98 -7.33
N ASN A 87 -15.24 -18.36 -6.35
CA ASN A 87 -16.69 -18.18 -6.40
C ASN A 87 -17.17 -16.84 -5.78
N GLY A 88 -16.24 -15.94 -5.46
CA GLY A 88 -16.54 -14.70 -4.73
C GLY A 88 -16.93 -14.92 -3.27
N TYR A 89 -17.08 -13.81 -2.55
CA TYR A 89 -17.47 -13.84 -1.13
C TYR A 89 -18.97 -14.19 -0.94
N ARG A 90 -19.80 -13.77 -1.90
CA ARG A 90 -21.26 -13.99 -1.96
C ARG A 90 -21.68 -15.13 -2.88
N TRP A 91 -20.91 -16.22 -2.86
CA TRP A 91 -21.21 -17.44 -3.62
C TRP A 91 -22.64 -17.97 -3.36
N ASP A 92 -23.25 -17.61 -2.22
CA ASP A 92 -24.62 -17.93 -1.83
C ASP A 92 -25.70 -17.21 -2.68
N LYS A 93 -25.45 -15.97 -3.10
CA LYS A 93 -26.43 -15.15 -3.85
C LYS A 93 -26.06 -14.92 -5.30
N LEU A 94 -24.77 -14.91 -5.61
CA LEU A 94 -24.25 -14.76 -6.96
C LEU A 94 -23.16 -15.82 -7.17
N ARG A 95 -23.42 -16.76 -8.08
CA ARG A 95 -22.39 -17.72 -8.54
C ARG A 95 -21.37 -17.08 -9.50
N LEU A 96 -21.57 -15.82 -9.88
CA LEU A 96 -20.66 -15.07 -10.74
C LEU A 96 -19.53 -14.49 -9.89
N SER A 97 -18.31 -14.95 -10.16
CA SER A 97 -17.09 -14.33 -9.66
C SER A 97 -16.98 -12.93 -10.25
N LEU A 98 -17.13 -11.89 -9.43
CA LEU A 98 -16.80 -10.55 -9.85
C LEU A 98 -15.29 -10.51 -10.11
N LYS A 99 -14.91 -10.21 -11.35
CA LYS A 99 -13.51 -9.92 -11.66
C LYS A 99 -13.09 -8.69 -10.85
N HIS A 100 -11.95 -8.79 -10.19
CA HIS A 100 -11.38 -7.66 -9.50
C HIS A 100 -10.87 -6.64 -10.52
N MET A 101 -10.97 -5.36 -10.18
CA MET A 101 -10.46 -4.31 -11.03
C MET A 101 -8.93 -4.41 -11.22
N ILE A 102 -8.44 -3.82 -12.31
CA ILE A 102 -7.02 -3.80 -12.64
C ILE A 102 -6.54 -2.35 -12.49
N LEU A 103 -5.42 -2.16 -11.80
CA LEU A 103 -4.74 -0.88 -11.64
C LEU A 103 -3.60 -0.73 -12.64
N THR A 104 -3.15 0.51 -12.85
CA THR A 104 -1.84 0.73 -13.47
C THR A 104 -0.71 0.22 -12.56
N ILE A 105 0.48 0.00 -13.12
CA ILE A 105 1.63 -0.47 -12.34
C ILE A 105 2.04 0.51 -11.23
N GLU A 106 1.91 1.82 -11.47
CA GLU A 106 2.26 2.83 -10.47
C GLU A 106 1.22 2.89 -9.35
N GLU A 107 -0.08 2.86 -9.69
CA GLU A 107 -1.14 2.75 -8.67
C GLU A 107 -1.04 1.45 -7.87
N ALA A 108 -0.71 0.33 -8.52
CA ALA A 108 -0.56 -0.97 -7.85
C ALA A 108 0.61 -0.96 -6.84
N LYS A 109 1.72 -0.31 -7.15
CA LYS A 109 2.85 -0.14 -6.21
C LYS A 109 2.43 0.74 -5.03
N VAL A 110 1.83 1.89 -5.31
CA VAL A 110 1.42 2.87 -4.29
C VAL A 110 0.36 2.29 -3.34
N VAL A 111 -0.58 1.49 -3.84
CA VAL A 111 -1.62 0.86 -3.01
C VAL A 111 -1.10 -0.34 -2.21
N ALA A 112 0.00 -0.95 -2.64
CA ALA A 112 0.59 -2.11 -1.98
C ALA A 112 1.53 -1.75 -0.81
N ASP A 113 1.83 -0.47 -0.63
CA ASP A 113 2.66 0.11 0.44
C ASP A 113 1.77 0.77 1.51
#